data_AF-A0A2E5HQL3-F1
#
_entry.id   AF-A0A2E5HQL3-F1
#
_cell.length_a   1.000
_cell.length_b   1.000
_cell.length_c   1.000
_cell.angle_alpha   90.00
_cell.angle_beta   90.00
_cell.angle_gamma   90.00
#
_symmetry.space_group_name_H-M   'P 1'
#
loop_
_entity.id
_entity.type
_entity.pdbx_description
1 polymer ?
#
loop_
_entity_poly.entity_id
_entity_poly.type
_entity_poly.pdbx_seq_one_letter_code
_entity_poly.pdbx_strand_id
1 'polypeptide(L)'
;MDVRVYGRSDVGRVRSNNEDSLLLGWPAVPGVGVFVVADGVGGEKHGDVASEMFAREVGRRITQVGQEFGGYSASGAKDNRERLLRLLASTTEQVNRRIHTLAQQDPELTGMCTTGVTMVLTREGVFVAHAGDSRGYLVRGEQVYQLTEDHTLANQLLKKGLLKASSLDDFPYSHVITRSFGSKDEIEVDTIFIEPAPGDRFVLCTDGVHNYIDGDELREFSGRFTEPEHLVEHLIQEANARGGSDNLTAVVVEIGAFERDDETAIDLERKLDFMRRLFLFKDLTDEELIRVMQSVYSVRKSKGEYIIHEGSSGEELYIVIEGLVDVLLEGRYLTSIAPGGHFGEMALIDDHFRSASVVAKTDVLLLTIRRDDFIALIENEHELVKKLLWAFLENMAGRVRDLSCEIVDLNGQLNALKRGR
;
A
#
# COMPACT_ATOMS: atom_id res chain seq x y z
N MET A 1 17.04 -12.22 10.16
CA MET A 1 16.58 -11.91 8.81
C MET A 1 17.82 -11.63 8.00
N ASP A 2 18.13 -12.50 7.04
CA ASP A 2 19.19 -12.23 6.08
C ASP A 2 18.68 -11.24 5.03
N VAL A 3 19.50 -10.28 4.62
CA VAL A 3 19.09 -9.21 3.70
C VAL A 3 20.24 -8.92 2.75
N ARG A 4 19.98 -9.06 1.45
CA ARG A 4 20.94 -8.73 0.39
C ARG A 4 20.50 -7.43 -0.26
N VAL A 5 21.43 -6.50 -0.44
CA VAL A 5 21.12 -5.19 -1.02
C VAL A 5 22.18 -4.78 -2.02
N TYR A 6 21.74 -4.21 -3.13
CA TYR A 6 22.61 -3.53 -4.08
C TYR A 6 21.88 -2.33 -4.67
N GLY A 7 22.62 -1.28 -5.01
CA GLY A 7 22.08 -0.10 -5.65
C GLY A 7 23.12 0.59 -6.51
N ARG A 8 22.67 1.17 -7.61
CA ARG A 8 23.52 1.87 -8.56
C ARG A 8 22.78 3.07 -9.13
N SER A 9 23.54 4.14 -9.34
CA SER A 9 23.12 5.31 -10.10
C SER A 9 24.08 5.52 -11.26
N ASP A 10 23.56 5.89 -12.43
CA ASP A 10 24.29 6.08 -13.68
C ASP A 10 23.78 7.36 -14.36
N VAL A 11 24.67 8.16 -14.91
CA VAL A 11 24.31 9.46 -15.52
C VAL A 11 23.41 9.29 -16.76
N GLY A 12 23.36 8.09 -17.34
CA GLY A 12 22.67 7.85 -18.60
C GLY A 12 23.55 8.17 -19.81
N ARG A 13 22.93 8.29 -20.99
CA ARG A 13 23.62 8.57 -22.26
C ARG A 13 23.54 10.02 -22.70
N VAL A 14 22.49 10.73 -22.27
CA VAL A 14 22.16 12.06 -22.80
C VAL A 14 22.51 13.18 -21.82
N ARG A 15 22.31 12.97 -20.51
CA ARG A 15 22.60 13.98 -19.48
C ARG A 15 24.10 14.13 -19.26
N SER A 16 24.54 15.32 -18.86
CA SER A 16 25.94 15.60 -18.50
C SER A 16 26.24 15.45 -17.02
N ASN A 17 25.22 15.63 -16.18
CA ASN A 17 25.29 15.57 -14.74
C ASN A 17 24.27 14.55 -14.23
N ASN A 18 24.54 14.00 -13.04
CA ASN A 18 23.63 13.11 -12.35
C ASN A 18 22.94 13.86 -11.22
N GLU A 19 21.65 14.08 -11.35
CA GLU A 19 20.78 14.71 -10.35
C GLU A 19 20.04 13.67 -9.50
N ASP A 20 20.23 12.38 -9.77
CA ASP A 20 19.72 11.30 -8.91
C ASP A 20 20.64 11.08 -7.70
N SER A 21 20.04 10.63 -6.60
CA SER A 21 20.72 10.18 -5.41
C SER A 21 20.12 8.88 -4.86
N LEU A 22 20.97 8.07 -4.24
CA LEU A 22 20.54 6.88 -3.50
C LEU A 22 21.20 6.80 -2.13
N LEU A 23 20.54 6.11 -1.20
CA LEU A 23 21.10 5.74 0.10
C LEU A 23 20.86 4.26 0.36
N LEU A 24 21.92 3.53 0.72
CA LEU A 24 21.85 2.18 1.27
C LEU A 24 22.40 2.22 2.69
N GLY A 25 21.52 2.32 3.68
CA GLY A 25 21.90 2.57 5.07
C GLY A 25 21.46 1.46 6.01
N TRP A 26 22.38 0.99 6.84
CA TRP A 26 22.06 0.26 8.06
C TRP A 26 22.34 1.20 9.23
N PRO A 27 21.34 1.96 9.72
CA PRO A 27 21.51 2.75 10.94
C PRO A 27 22.09 1.87 12.07
N ALA A 28 22.75 2.50 13.05
CA ALA A 28 23.32 1.80 14.21
C ALA A 28 22.27 1.19 15.17
N VAL A 29 21.05 0.95 14.67
CA VAL A 29 19.96 0.25 15.34
C VAL A 29 19.88 -1.16 14.74
N PRO A 30 20.16 -2.20 15.53
CA PRO A 30 20.11 -3.58 15.04
C PRO A 30 18.75 -3.92 14.40
N GLY A 31 18.79 -4.50 13.20
CA GLY A 31 17.59 -4.97 12.51
C GLY A 31 16.76 -3.89 11.80
N VAL A 32 17.26 -2.65 11.71
CA VAL A 32 16.63 -1.58 10.92
C VAL A 32 17.51 -1.24 9.72
N GLY A 33 16.94 -1.30 8.52
CA GLY A 33 17.57 -0.86 7.26
C GLY A 33 16.82 0.34 6.68
N VAL A 34 17.52 1.24 6.00
CA VAL A 34 16.96 2.44 5.35
C VAL A 34 17.51 2.54 3.93
N PHE A 35 16.62 2.60 2.96
CA PHE A 35 16.96 2.63 1.55
C PHE A 35 16.21 3.77 0.89
N VAL A 36 16.90 4.58 0.10
CA VAL A 36 16.30 5.75 -0.56
C VAL A 36 16.74 5.78 -2.01
N VAL A 37 15.82 6.15 -2.89
CA VAL A 37 16.11 6.72 -4.21
C VAL A 37 15.42 8.06 -4.32
N ALA A 38 16.05 9.02 -4.98
CA ALA A 38 15.56 10.36 -5.17
C ALA A 38 16.05 10.89 -6.52
N ASP A 39 15.16 11.51 -7.27
CA ASP A 39 15.44 12.15 -8.55
C ASP A 39 15.26 13.66 -8.39
N GLY A 40 16.34 14.40 -8.61
CA GLY A 40 16.33 15.86 -8.62
C GLY A 40 15.58 16.38 -9.84
N VAL A 41 14.44 17.05 -9.62
CA VAL A 41 13.54 17.43 -10.71
C VAL A 41 14.18 18.48 -11.61
N GLY A 42 14.54 18.05 -12.83
CA GLY A 42 15.22 18.87 -13.83
C GLY A 42 14.36 20.00 -14.40
N GLY A 43 14.90 21.22 -14.42
CA GLY A 43 14.25 22.44 -14.93
C GLY A 43 14.45 23.65 -14.01
N GLU A 44 14.67 23.37 -12.73
CA GLU A 44 15.11 24.32 -11.72
C GLU A 44 16.61 24.11 -11.43
N LYS A 45 17.29 25.09 -10.81
CA LYS A 45 18.71 24.93 -10.46
C LYS A 45 18.87 23.93 -9.30
N HIS A 46 19.89 23.08 -9.37
CA HIS A 46 20.38 22.22 -8.28
C HIS A 46 19.48 21.04 -7.84
N GLY A 47 18.96 20.26 -8.80
CA GLY A 47 18.27 19.00 -8.50
C GLY A 47 19.19 18.01 -7.77
N ASP A 48 20.45 17.95 -8.15
CA ASP A 48 21.52 17.17 -7.50
C ASP A 48 21.64 17.48 -6.00
N VAL A 49 21.63 18.76 -5.62
CA VAL A 49 21.71 19.18 -4.21
C VAL A 49 20.45 18.76 -3.45
N ALA A 50 19.27 18.89 -4.06
CA ALA A 50 18.01 18.51 -3.42
C ALA A 50 17.93 17.01 -3.17
N SER A 51 18.25 16.18 -4.18
CA SER A 51 18.18 14.71 -4.08
C SER A 51 19.21 14.17 -3.09
N GLU A 52 20.45 14.69 -3.09
CA GLU A 52 21.49 14.28 -2.14
C GLU A 52 21.08 14.65 -0.72
N MET A 53 20.57 15.88 -0.53
CA MET A 53 20.11 16.34 0.78
C MET A 53 18.95 15.50 1.30
N PHE A 54 17.99 15.17 0.45
CA PHE A 54 16.86 14.33 0.82
C PHE A 54 17.34 12.96 1.31
N ALA A 55 18.10 12.24 0.48
CA ALA A 55 18.60 10.91 0.81
C ALA A 55 19.40 10.91 2.12
N ARG A 56 20.33 11.86 2.28
CA ARG A 56 21.20 11.94 3.46
C ARG A 56 20.44 12.30 4.73
N GLU A 57 19.58 13.32 4.69
CA GLU A 57 18.87 13.79 5.89
C GLU A 57 17.77 12.82 6.34
N VAL A 58 17.09 12.13 5.41
CA VAL A 58 16.18 11.03 5.75
C VAL A 58 16.95 9.93 6.48
N GLY A 59 18.06 9.44 5.91
CA GLY A 59 18.90 8.42 6.56
C GLY A 59 19.36 8.81 7.95
N ARG A 60 19.83 10.06 8.12
CA ARG A 60 20.23 10.60 9.41
C ARG A 60 19.09 10.63 10.42
N ARG A 61 17.91 11.11 10.03
CA ARG A 61 16.76 11.23 10.94
C ARG A 61 16.21 9.86 11.32
N ILE A 62 16.10 8.93 10.38
CA ILE A 62 15.71 7.55 10.70
C ILE A 62 16.75 6.90 11.63
N THR A 63 18.03 7.21 11.49
CA THR A 63 19.04 6.76 12.48
C THR A 63 18.75 7.30 13.89
N GLN A 64 18.25 8.53 14.01
CA GLN A 64 17.92 9.15 15.30
C GLN A 64 16.64 8.57 15.93
N VAL A 65 15.64 8.26 15.11
CA VAL A 65 14.34 7.71 15.57
C VAL A 65 14.27 6.18 15.45
N GLY A 66 15.34 5.52 15.02
CA GLY A 66 15.35 4.11 14.63
C GLY A 66 14.98 3.14 15.75
N GLN A 67 15.17 3.52 17.02
CA GLN A 67 14.71 2.74 18.18
C GLN A 67 13.19 2.53 18.19
N GLU A 68 12.42 3.49 17.66
CA GLU A 68 10.97 3.35 17.53
C GLU A 68 10.61 2.26 16.52
N PHE A 69 11.36 2.19 15.41
CA PHE A 69 11.20 1.14 14.39
C PHE A 69 11.68 -0.23 14.90
N GLY A 70 12.72 -0.28 15.72
CA GLY A 70 13.25 -1.51 16.32
C GLY A 70 12.31 -2.15 17.35
N GLY A 71 11.38 -1.38 17.92
CA GLY A 71 10.37 -1.87 18.87
C GLY A 71 9.09 -2.40 18.23
N TYR A 72 9.00 -2.45 16.89
CA TYR A 72 7.82 -2.96 16.20
C TYR A 72 7.62 -4.46 16.49
N SER A 73 6.43 -4.80 17.01
CA SER A 73 5.97 -6.17 17.23
C SER A 73 4.53 -6.35 16.72
N ALA A 74 4.29 -7.43 15.98
CA ALA A 74 3.04 -7.81 15.35
C ALA A 74 1.94 -8.12 16.37
N SER A 75 2.28 -8.41 17.63
CA SER A 75 1.29 -8.69 18.69
C SER A 75 0.47 -7.46 19.12
N GLY A 76 0.88 -6.24 18.72
CA GLY A 76 0.14 -4.97 18.86
C GLY A 76 0.02 -4.21 17.53
N ALA A 77 -0.05 -4.95 16.42
CA ALA A 77 0.32 -4.51 15.07
C ALA A 77 -0.27 -3.18 14.60
N LYS A 78 -1.54 -2.87 14.88
CA LYS A 78 -2.23 -1.73 14.28
C LYS A 78 -1.74 -0.37 14.80
N ASP A 79 -1.87 -0.13 16.11
CA ASP A 79 -1.49 1.16 16.70
C ASP A 79 0.01 1.42 16.51
N ASN A 80 0.82 0.36 16.54
CA ASN A 80 2.25 0.41 16.22
C ASN A 80 2.50 0.71 14.74
N ARG A 81 1.79 0.07 13.80
CA ARG A 81 1.95 0.29 12.35
C ARG A 81 1.62 1.73 11.98
N GLU A 82 0.44 2.22 12.36
CA GLU A 82 0.02 3.59 12.04
C GLU A 82 0.94 4.62 12.67
N ARG A 83 1.40 4.40 13.91
CA ARG A 83 2.37 5.27 14.57
C ARG A 83 3.68 5.34 13.78
N LEU A 84 4.18 4.22 13.28
CA LEU A 84 5.43 4.17 12.51
C LEU A 84 5.29 4.75 11.11
N LEU A 85 4.14 4.54 10.44
CA LEU A 85 3.83 5.23 9.18
C LEU A 85 3.79 6.75 9.37
N ARG A 86 3.10 7.24 10.40
CA ARG A 86 3.09 8.67 10.77
C ARG A 86 4.48 9.19 11.13
N LEU A 87 5.30 8.39 11.82
CA LEU A 87 6.69 8.74 12.13
C LEU A 87 7.52 8.88 10.85
N LEU A 88 7.37 7.95 9.90
CA LEU A 88 8.05 8.01 8.61
C LEU A 88 7.62 9.23 7.80
N ALA A 89 6.31 9.44 7.63
CA ALA A 89 5.73 10.61 6.95
C ALA A 89 6.26 11.92 7.55
N SER A 90 6.10 12.10 8.87
CA SER A 90 6.56 13.31 9.56
C SER A 90 8.08 13.49 9.51
N THR A 91 8.85 12.41 9.40
CA THR A 91 10.30 12.49 9.20
C THR A 91 10.62 13.04 7.82
N THR A 92 9.99 12.52 6.77
CA THR A 92 10.16 13.01 5.39
C THR A 92 9.62 14.42 5.19
N GLU A 93 8.50 14.81 5.82
CA GLU A 93 7.97 16.18 5.82
C GLU A 93 8.90 17.18 6.52
N GLN A 94 9.62 16.75 7.57
CA GLN A 94 10.64 17.60 8.18
C GLN A 94 11.85 17.80 7.27
N VAL A 95 12.21 16.79 6.47
CA VAL A 95 13.25 16.93 5.44
C VAL A 95 12.77 17.86 4.33
N ASN A 96 11.51 17.73 3.89
CA ASN A 96 10.86 18.66 2.95
C ASN A 96 11.05 20.12 3.38
N ARG A 97 10.60 20.44 4.60
CA ARG A 97 10.72 21.79 5.17
C ARG A 97 12.15 22.29 5.22
N ARG A 98 13.11 21.40 5.48
CA ARG A 98 14.53 21.75 5.50
C ARG A 98 15.05 22.11 4.10
N ILE A 99 14.73 21.30 3.09
CA ILE A 99 15.09 21.57 1.68
C ILE A 99 14.46 22.91 1.26
N HIS A 100 13.15 23.07 1.50
CA HIS A 100 12.42 24.29 1.17
C HIS A 100 13.02 25.53 1.84
N THR A 101 13.29 25.46 3.15
CA THR A 101 13.89 26.58 3.91
C THR A 101 15.25 26.98 3.33
N LEU A 102 16.08 26.02 2.95
CA LEU A 102 17.39 26.31 2.36
C LEU A 102 17.26 26.94 0.97
N ALA A 103 16.33 26.45 0.14
CA ALA A 103 16.03 27.01 -1.16
C ALA A 103 15.56 28.48 -1.08
N GLN A 104 14.87 28.86 0.01
CA GLN A 104 14.44 30.24 0.27
C GLN A 104 15.55 31.15 0.83
N GLN A 105 16.59 30.57 1.46
CA GLN A 105 17.68 31.32 2.09
C GLN A 105 18.85 31.59 1.15
N ASP A 106 19.07 30.71 0.16
CA ASP A 106 20.16 30.80 -0.80
C ASP A 106 19.60 31.08 -2.22
N PRO A 107 19.86 32.26 -2.81
CA PRO A 107 19.46 32.59 -4.17
C PRO A 107 19.97 31.61 -5.24
N GLU A 108 21.09 30.91 -4.99
CA GLU A 108 21.60 29.90 -5.93
C GLU A 108 20.72 28.64 -5.90
N LEU A 109 20.23 28.23 -4.73
CA LEU A 109 19.41 27.02 -4.52
C LEU A 109 17.90 27.25 -4.72
N THR A 110 17.50 28.45 -5.14
CA THR A 110 16.09 28.78 -5.35
C THR A 110 15.46 27.83 -6.37
N GLY A 111 14.36 27.20 -5.98
CA GLY A 111 13.62 26.26 -6.82
C GLY A 111 14.06 24.79 -6.70
N MET A 112 15.15 24.49 -5.98
CA MET A 112 15.61 23.10 -5.85
C MET A 112 14.52 22.20 -5.26
N CYS A 113 14.25 21.09 -5.92
CA CYS A 113 13.29 20.10 -5.47
C CYS A 113 13.66 18.71 -5.99
N THR A 114 13.10 17.68 -5.37
CA THR A 114 13.40 16.28 -5.69
C THR A 114 12.18 15.42 -5.47
N THR A 115 12.06 14.33 -6.21
CA THR A 115 11.22 13.20 -5.84
C THR A 115 11.88 12.43 -4.69
N GLY A 116 11.19 11.43 -4.16
CA GLY A 116 11.85 10.46 -3.30
C GLY A 116 10.97 9.27 -2.96
N VAL A 117 11.58 8.09 -2.92
CA VAL A 117 11.02 6.88 -2.33
C VAL A 117 11.94 6.44 -1.21
N THR A 118 11.43 6.46 0.02
CA THR A 118 12.13 5.99 1.22
C THR A 118 11.52 4.67 1.67
N MET A 119 12.36 3.65 1.87
CA MET A 119 11.97 2.38 2.46
C MET A 119 12.72 2.14 3.77
N VAL A 120 11.98 1.87 4.85
CA VAL A 120 12.51 1.43 6.13
C VAL A 120 12.15 -0.04 6.33
N LEU A 121 13.16 -0.88 6.44
CA LEU A 121 13.02 -2.31 6.70
C LEU A 121 13.21 -2.59 8.19
N THR A 122 12.29 -3.34 8.78
CA THR A 122 12.42 -3.94 10.11
C THR A 122 12.24 -5.45 10.02
N ARG A 123 12.43 -6.18 11.14
CA ARG A 123 12.21 -7.63 11.18
C ARG A 123 10.80 -8.04 10.73
N GLU A 124 9.79 -7.22 11.03
CA GLU A 124 8.39 -7.61 10.88
C GLU A 124 7.62 -6.75 9.88
N GLY A 125 8.25 -5.70 9.33
CA GLY A 125 7.58 -4.73 8.50
C GLY A 125 8.50 -3.98 7.55
N VAL A 126 7.98 -3.68 6.37
CA VAL A 126 8.56 -2.75 5.41
C VAL A 126 7.66 -1.53 5.35
N PHE A 127 8.21 -0.36 5.64
CA PHE A 127 7.51 0.92 5.63
C PHE A 127 8.06 1.75 4.48
N VAL A 128 7.20 2.20 3.57
CA VAL A 128 7.58 3.05 2.44
C VAL A 128 6.93 4.41 2.62
N ALA A 129 7.65 5.47 2.25
CA ALA A 129 7.12 6.82 2.11
C ALA A 129 7.61 7.41 0.80
N HIS A 130 6.72 8.07 0.04
CA HIS A 130 7.12 8.66 -1.24
C HIS A 130 6.39 9.96 -1.59
N ALA A 131 7.06 10.76 -2.42
CA ALA A 131 6.47 11.86 -3.16
C ALA A 131 7.20 12.03 -4.50
N GLY A 132 6.47 12.41 -5.55
CA GLY A 132 6.98 12.41 -6.93
C GLY A 132 6.58 11.15 -7.69
N ASP A 133 7.31 10.87 -8.75
CA ASP A 133 7.06 9.79 -9.72
C ASP A 133 8.16 8.72 -9.75
N SER A 134 9.22 8.83 -8.93
CA SER A 134 10.05 7.67 -8.63
C SER A 134 9.22 6.54 -7.99
N ARG A 135 9.57 5.30 -8.31
CA ARG A 135 8.73 4.13 -8.01
C ARG A 135 9.39 3.14 -7.06
N GLY A 136 8.56 2.50 -6.24
CA GLY A 136 8.89 1.32 -5.46
C GLY A 136 8.02 0.14 -5.90
N TYR A 137 8.64 -1.02 -6.09
CA TYR A 137 8.00 -2.27 -6.48
C TYR A 137 8.28 -3.37 -5.46
N LEU A 138 7.33 -4.29 -5.31
CA LEU A 138 7.53 -5.59 -4.67
C LEU A 138 7.46 -6.68 -5.74
N VAL A 139 8.52 -7.46 -5.87
CA VAL A 139 8.51 -8.73 -6.61
C VAL A 139 8.39 -9.87 -5.62
N ARG A 140 7.30 -10.63 -5.71
CA ARG A 140 7.01 -11.79 -4.85
C ARG A 140 6.61 -12.96 -5.74
N GLY A 141 7.48 -13.98 -5.79
CA GLY A 141 7.32 -15.09 -6.74
C GLY A 141 7.29 -14.57 -8.18
N GLU A 142 6.23 -14.92 -8.92
CA GLU A 142 6.01 -14.52 -10.32
C GLU A 142 5.15 -13.25 -10.46
N GLN A 143 4.97 -12.49 -9.39
CA GLN A 143 4.14 -11.28 -9.37
C GLN A 143 4.98 -10.04 -9.09
N VAL A 144 4.67 -8.95 -9.78
CA VAL A 144 5.24 -7.63 -9.57
C VAL A 144 4.13 -6.67 -9.21
N TYR A 145 4.34 -5.98 -8.10
CA TYR A 145 3.39 -5.07 -7.51
C TYR A 145 4.02 -3.69 -7.41
N GLN A 146 3.49 -2.71 -8.14
CA GLN A 146 3.87 -1.32 -7.92
C GLN A 146 3.29 -0.87 -6.58
N LEU A 147 4.16 -0.50 -5.64
CA LEU A 147 3.77 -0.04 -4.31
C LEU A 147 3.38 1.43 -4.36
N THR A 148 4.24 2.26 -4.94
CA THR A 148 4.10 3.71 -4.96
C THR A 148 3.26 4.20 -6.12
N GLU A 149 2.55 5.29 -5.92
CA GLU A 149 1.81 5.95 -6.99
C GLU A 149 2.53 7.20 -7.53
N ASP A 150 2.51 7.36 -8.85
CA ASP A 150 3.12 8.50 -9.50
C ASP A 150 2.33 9.78 -9.20
N HIS A 151 2.99 10.77 -8.61
CA HIS A 151 2.41 12.08 -8.38
C HIS A 151 2.53 13.00 -9.59
N THR A 152 2.07 12.56 -10.75
CA THR A 152 2.08 13.34 -12.00
C THR A 152 0.71 13.90 -12.36
N LEU A 153 0.68 14.95 -13.18
CA LEU A 153 -0.56 15.54 -13.69
C LEU A 153 -1.38 14.53 -14.49
N ALA A 154 -0.70 13.72 -15.32
CA ALA A 154 -1.35 12.63 -16.04
C ALA A 154 -2.06 11.67 -15.09
N ASN A 155 -1.35 11.20 -14.06
CA ASN A 155 -1.95 10.27 -13.10
C ASN A 155 -3.12 10.90 -12.33
N GLN A 156 -3.00 12.17 -11.91
CA GLN A 156 -4.13 12.88 -11.29
C GLN A 156 -5.37 12.99 -12.19
N LEU A 157 -5.18 13.21 -13.49
CA LEU A 157 -6.28 13.28 -14.45
C LEU A 157 -6.91 11.92 -14.73
N LEU A 158 -6.12 10.84 -14.73
CA LEU A 158 -6.64 9.46 -14.78
C LEU A 158 -7.54 9.18 -13.59
N LYS A 159 -7.07 9.47 -12.37
CA LYS A 159 -7.80 9.22 -11.13
C LYS A 159 -9.13 9.96 -11.08
N LYS A 160 -9.18 11.16 -11.67
CA LYS A 160 -10.41 11.96 -11.79
C LYS A 160 -11.33 11.51 -12.93
N GLY A 161 -10.94 10.50 -13.72
CA GLY A 161 -11.65 10.04 -14.91
C GLY A 161 -11.67 11.06 -16.04
N LEU A 162 -10.78 12.06 -15.99
CA LEU A 162 -10.66 13.13 -16.98
C LEU A 162 -9.68 12.77 -18.12
N LEU A 163 -8.82 11.79 -17.90
CA LEU A 163 -7.94 11.18 -18.89
C LEU A 163 -8.24 9.67 -18.96
N LYS A 164 -8.17 9.10 -20.15
CA LYS A 164 -8.27 7.64 -20.35
C LYS A 164 -6.88 7.03 -20.36
N ALA A 165 -6.74 5.82 -19.80
CA ALA A 165 -5.48 5.09 -19.79
C ALA A 165 -4.84 4.95 -21.19
N SER A 166 -5.66 4.72 -22.22
CA SER A 166 -5.23 4.62 -23.62
C SER A 166 -4.61 5.90 -24.21
N SER A 167 -4.64 7.01 -23.49
CA SER A 167 -4.16 8.32 -23.95
C SER A 167 -3.01 8.84 -23.09
N LEU A 168 -2.46 8.02 -22.19
CA LEU A 168 -1.38 8.41 -21.29
C LEU A 168 -0.06 8.62 -22.01
N ASP A 169 0.32 7.67 -22.84
CA ASP A 169 1.63 7.65 -23.51
C ASP A 169 1.81 8.88 -24.42
N ASP A 170 0.72 9.33 -25.04
CA ASP A 170 0.68 10.51 -25.91
C ASP A 170 0.36 11.81 -25.17
N PHE A 171 0.16 11.79 -23.85
CA PHE A 171 -0.25 12.98 -23.10
C PHE A 171 0.93 13.95 -22.95
N PRO A 172 0.84 15.20 -23.48
CA PRO A 172 1.99 16.11 -23.55
C PRO A 172 2.60 16.51 -22.19
N TYR A 173 1.84 16.37 -21.11
CA TYR A 173 2.23 16.76 -19.76
C TYR A 173 2.32 15.56 -18.81
N SER A 174 2.68 14.38 -19.35
CA SER A 174 2.82 13.13 -18.59
C SER A 174 3.90 13.20 -17.51
N HIS A 175 4.99 13.91 -17.78
CA HIS A 175 6.14 14.13 -16.89
C HIS A 175 5.93 15.28 -15.89
N VAL A 176 4.78 15.97 -15.89
CA VAL A 176 4.58 17.11 -14.99
C VAL A 176 4.30 16.60 -13.57
N ILE A 177 5.31 16.69 -12.70
CA ILE A 177 5.21 16.32 -11.29
C ILE A 177 4.34 17.33 -10.53
N THR A 178 3.46 16.81 -9.67
CA THR A 178 2.49 17.58 -8.87
C THR A 178 2.83 17.63 -7.38
N ARG A 179 3.64 16.69 -6.89
CA ARG A 179 4.19 16.66 -5.53
C ARG A 179 5.68 16.34 -5.60
N SER A 180 6.52 17.19 -5.03
CA SER A 180 7.98 16.97 -4.91
C SER A 180 8.50 17.63 -3.63
N PHE A 181 9.51 17.01 -3.02
CA PHE A 181 10.16 17.52 -1.82
C PHE A 181 10.94 18.81 -2.11
N GLY A 182 10.82 19.81 -1.24
CA GLY A 182 11.46 21.13 -1.38
C GLY A 182 10.63 22.18 -2.12
N SER A 183 9.64 21.76 -2.94
CA SER A 183 8.84 22.67 -3.76
C SER A 183 7.96 23.63 -2.95
N LYS A 184 7.40 23.15 -1.83
CA LYS A 184 6.55 23.90 -0.90
C LYS A 184 6.97 23.58 0.53
N ASP A 185 6.60 24.45 1.47
CA ASP A 185 6.86 24.22 2.90
C ASP A 185 6.12 22.97 3.42
N GLU A 186 4.88 22.78 2.99
CA GLU A 186 4.06 21.63 3.31
C GLU A 186 3.91 20.70 2.10
N ILE A 187 4.00 19.40 2.35
CA ILE A 187 3.83 18.34 1.36
C ILE A 187 3.01 17.22 1.97
N GLU A 188 2.15 16.60 1.17
CA GLU A 188 1.46 15.36 1.51
C GLU A 188 2.35 14.19 1.09
N VAL A 189 2.66 13.30 2.04
CA VAL A 189 3.52 12.14 1.82
C VAL A 189 2.69 10.87 1.91
N ASP A 190 2.70 10.10 0.84
CA ASP A 190 2.02 8.81 0.78
C ASP A 190 2.88 7.76 1.48
N THR A 191 2.26 6.94 2.32
CA THR A 191 2.96 5.90 3.10
C THR A 191 2.31 4.55 2.98
N ILE A 192 3.14 3.50 3.00
CA ILE A 192 2.73 2.13 2.71
C ILE A 192 3.40 1.20 3.70
N PHE A 193 2.66 0.18 4.14
CA PHE A 193 3.20 -0.90 4.95
C PHE A 193 3.06 -2.23 4.23
N ILE A 194 4.15 -2.99 4.18
CA ILE A 194 4.19 -4.35 3.63
C ILE A 194 4.76 -5.29 4.67
N GLU A 195 4.14 -6.45 4.82
CA GLU A 195 4.70 -7.56 5.59
C GLU A 195 5.72 -8.29 4.71
N PRO A 196 7.02 -8.28 5.06
CA PRO A 196 8.03 -8.96 4.27
C PRO A 196 7.84 -10.48 4.37
N ALA A 197 8.16 -11.18 3.29
CA ALA A 197 8.22 -12.63 3.21
C ALA A 197 9.59 -13.07 2.66
N PRO A 198 10.08 -14.26 3.04
CA PRO A 198 11.30 -14.81 2.44
C PRO A 198 11.19 -14.88 0.91
N GLY A 199 12.23 -14.40 0.22
CA GLY A 199 12.30 -14.33 -1.24
C GLY A 199 11.75 -13.04 -1.84
N ASP A 200 11.14 -12.16 -1.05
CA ASP A 200 10.70 -10.85 -1.53
C ASP A 200 11.86 -10.02 -2.07
N ARG A 201 11.62 -9.30 -3.16
CA ARG A 201 12.52 -8.27 -3.65
C ARG A 201 11.80 -6.95 -3.74
N PHE A 202 12.30 -5.97 -3.01
CA PHE A 202 11.87 -4.59 -3.14
C PHE A 202 12.80 -3.88 -4.13
N VAL A 203 12.22 -3.30 -5.18
CA VAL A 203 12.96 -2.57 -6.22
C VAL A 203 12.54 -1.11 -6.16
N LEU A 204 13.45 -0.21 -5.79
CA LEU A 204 13.23 1.23 -5.82
C LEU A 204 13.96 1.80 -7.02
N CYS A 205 13.33 2.63 -7.83
CA CYS A 205 13.98 3.22 -9.00
C CYS A 205 13.43 4.59 -9.38
N THR A 206 14.24 5.38 -10.08
CA THR A 206 13.85 6.66 -10.68
C THR A 206 13.19 6.44 -12.05
N ASP A 207 12.62 7.51 -12.61
CA ASP A 207 11.89 7.44 -13.88
C ASP A 207 12.77 7.06 -15.07
N GLY A 208 14.04 7.43 -15.01
CA GLY A 208 15.03 7.00 -15.98
C GLY A 208 15.12 5.48 -16.09
N VAL A 209 14.76 4.70 -15.06
CA VAL A 209 14.68 3.23 -15.18
C VAL A 209 13.30 2.78 -15.64
N HIS A 210 12.23 3.16 -14.92
CA HIS A 210 10.90 2.62 -15.17
C HIS A 210 10.22 3.15 -16.45
N ASN A 211 10.76 4.21 -17.07
CA ASN A 211 10.32 4.66 -18.39
C ASN A 211 10.80 3.73 -19.51
N TYR A 212 11.82 2.89 -19.27
CA TYR A 212 12.32 1.92 -20.25
C TYR A 212 12.00 0.47 -19.92
N ILE A 213 11.65 0.19 -18.66
CA ILE A 213 11.46 -1.17 -18.14
C ILE A 213 10.12 -1.22 -17.44
N ASP A 214 9.19 -1.98 -18.01
CA ASP A 214 7.86 -2.16 -17.42
C ASP A 214 7.84 -3.27 -16.35
N GLY A 215 6.65 -3.50 -15.76
CA GLY A 215 6.48 -4.50 -14.70
C GLY A 215 6.67 -5.95 -15.19
N ASP A 216 6.34 -6.25 -16.45
CA ASP A 216 6.49 -7.59 -17.02
C ASP A 216 7.97 -7.91 -17.26
N GLU A 217 8.74 -6.94 -17.74
CA GLU A 217 10.19 -7.04 -17.89
C GLU A 217 10.89 -7.10 -16.53
N LEU A 218 10.47 -6.28 -15.56
CA LEU A 218 10.99 -6.34 -14.20
C LEU A 218 10.77 -7.72 -13.56
N ARG A 219 9.62 -8.36 -13.82
CA ARG A 219 9.34 -9.74 -13.41
C ARG A 219 10.33 -10.70 -14.05
N GLU A 220 10.46 -10.64 -15.38
CA GLU A 220 11.35 -11.52 -16.14
C GLU A 220 12.80 -11.41 -15.63
N PHE A 221 13.31 -10.19 -15.52
CA PHE A 221 14.67 -9.94 -15.07
C PHE A 221 14.88 -10.39 -13.63
N SER A 222 13.90 -10.18 -12.76
CA SER A 222 13.95 -10.67 -11.38
C SER A 222 14.00 -12.19 -11.31
N GLY A 223 13.25 -12.91 -12.14
CA GLY A 223 13.33 -14.37 -12.23
C GLY A 223 14.66 -14.88 -12.81
N ARG A 224 15.27 -14.10 -13.71
CA ARG A 224 16.53 -14.45 -14.38
C ARG A 224 17.77 -14.23 -13.51
N PHE A 225 17.82 -13.16 -12.71
CA PHE A 225 19.01 -12.78 -11.94
C PHE A 225 18.84 -13.07 -10.46
N THR A 226 19.58 -14.05 -9.92
CA THR A 226 19.49 -14.43 -8.50
C THR A 226 20.17 -13.45 -7.55
N GLU A 227 21.16 -12.69 -8.02
CA GLU A 227 21.87 -11.71 -7.19
C GLU A 227 21.34 -10.29 -7.44
N PRO A 228 21.04 -9.50 -6.38
CA PRO A 228 20.60 -8.12 -6.51
C PRO A 228 21.52 -7.25 -7.38
N GLU A 229 22.83 -7.47 -7.28
CA GLU A 229 23.85 -6.77 -8.07
C GLU A 229 23.63 -6.95 -9.58
N HIS A 230 23.54 -8.19 -10.05
CA HIS A 230 23.33 -8.48 -11.47
C HIS A 230 21.98 -7.97 -11.98
N LEU A 231 20.92 -8.00 -11.14
CA LEU A 231 19.63 -7.44 -11.50
C LEU A 231 19.74 -5.93 -11.72
N VAL A 232 20.28 -5.19 -10.74
CA VAL A 232 20.44 -3.73 -10.85
C VAL A 232 21.35 -3.36 -12.02
N GLU A 233 22.47 -4.04 -12.21
CA GLU A 233 23.35 -3.79 -13.35
C GLU A 233 22.63 -4.00 -14.68
N HIS A 234 21.80 -5.05 -14.78
CA HIS A 234 21.03 -5.31 -15.98
C HIS A 234 19.98 -4.23 -16.24
N LEU A 235 19.23 -3.80 -15.22
CA LEU A 235 18.25 -2.71 -15.34
C LEU A 235 18.90 -1.43 -15.90
N ILE A 236 20.05 -1.05 -15.33
CA ILE A 236 20.80 0.14 -15.78
C ILE A 236 21.32 -0.03 -17.21
N GLN A 237 21.83 -1.21 -17.56
CA GLN A 237 22.36 -1.49 -18.90
C GLN A 237 21.25 -1.47 -19.96
N GLU A 238 20.10 -2.07 -19.67
CA GLU A 238 18.97 -2.15 -20.59
C GLU A 238 18.36 -0.77 -20.83
N ALA A 239 18.14 0.03 -19.78
CA ALA A 239 17.67 1.42 -19.91
C ALA A 239 18.65 2.27 -20.74
N ASN A 240 19.95 2.14 -20.50
CA ASN A 240 20.99 2.80 -21.29
C ASN A 240 21.02 2.35 -22.75
N ALA A 241 20.72 1.08 -23.05
CA ALA A 241 20.69 0.54 -24.40
C ALA A 241 19.48 1.04 -25.19
N ARG A 242 18.37 1.34 -24.50
CA ARG A 242 17.10 1.85 -25.08
C ARG A 242 17.04 3.37 -25.22
N GLY A 243 18.05 4.08 -24.74
CA GLY A 243 18.20 5.52 -24.97
C GLY A 243 18.95 6.22 -23.85
N GLY A 244 18.70 5.84 -22.60
CA GLY A 244 19.30 6.49 -21.42
C GLY A 244 19.16 8.02 -21.46
N SER A 245 17.95 8.52 -21.75
CA SER A 245 17.70 9.95 -21.89
C SER A 245 17.76 10.70 -20.57
N ASP A 246 17.60 9.99 -19.44
CA ASP A 246 17.71 10.53 -18.10
C ASP A 246 18.74 9.84 -17.22
N ASN A 247 18.93 10.35 -16.01
CA ASN A 247 19.67 9.69 -14.95
C ASN A 247 18.97 8.40 -14.54
N LEU A 248 19.75 7.35 -14.30
CA LEU A 248 19.26 5.99 -14.10
C LEU A 248 19.66 5.52 -12.71
N THR A 249 18.69 5.37 -11.82
CA THR A 249 18.97 4.91 -10.45
C THR A 249 18.05 3.78 -10.05
N ALA A 250 18.64 2.69 -9.54
CA ALA A 250 17.91 1.55 -9.01
C ALA A 250 18.56 0.97 -7.75
N VAL A 251 17.73 0.50 -6.83
CA VAL A 251 18.08 -0.20 -5.60
C VAL A 251 17.25 -1.46 -5.49
N VAL A 252 17.88 -2.61 -5.24
CA VAL A 252 17.22 -3.87 -4.95
C VAL A 252 17.55 -4.30 -3.53
N VAL A 253 16.52 -4.56 -2.73
CA VAL A 253 16.61 -5.13 -1.39
C VAL A 253 15.89 -6.46 -1.40
N GLU A 254 16.65 -7.54 -1.26
CA GLU A 254 16.13 -8.89 -1.21
C GLU A 254 16.06 -9.41 0.22
N ILE A 255 14.91 -9.95 0.56
CA ILE A 255 14.63 -10.58 1.84
C ILE A 255 15.02 -12.05 1.78
N GLY A 256 16.05 -12.43 2.54
CA GLY A 256 16.46 -13.82 2.69
C GLY A 256 15.57 -14.60 3.67
N ALA A 257 16.02 -15.79 4.04
CA ALA A 257 15.29 -16.64 4.97
C ALA A 257 15.23 -16.03 6.38
N PHE A 258 14.06 -16.14 7.02
CA PHE A 258 13.89 -15.87 8.45
C PHE A 258 12.74 -16.71 9.01
N GLU A 259 12.88 -17.13 10.27
CA GLU A 259 11.79 -17.76 11.01
C GLU A 259 10.77 -16.69 11.41
N ARG A 260 9.54 -16.89 10.97
CA ARG A 260 8.36 -16.13 11.37
C ARG A 260 7.52 -17.06 12.24
N ASP A 261 6.94 -16.57 13.33
CA ASP A 261 5.91 -17.33 14.04
C ASP A 261 4.70 -17.44 13.08
N ASP A 262 4.60 -18.60 12.42
CA ASP A 262 3.77 -18.90 11.25
C ASP A 262 2.27 -18.66 11.44
N GLU A 263 1.80 -18.43 12.66
CA GLU A 263 0.37 -18.29 12.92
C GLU A 263 -0.20 -16.94 12.45
N THR A 264 0.54 -15.83 12.34
CA THR A 264 -0.10 -14.51 12.09
C THR A 264 -0.02 -13.97 10.66
N ALA A 265 0.89 -14.46 9.83
CA ALA A 265 1.10 -13.91 8.50
C ALA A 265 0.31 -14.70 7.44
N ILE A 266 -0.87 -14.21 7.08
CA ILE A 266 -1.38 -14.53 5.74
C ILE A 266 -0.45 -13.82 4.77
N ASP A 267 0.25 -14.59 3.94
CA ASP A 267 1.07 -14.05 2.85
C ASP A 267 0.25 -13.04 2.00
N LEU A 268 0.86 -11.92 1.59
CA LEU A 268 0.21 -10.88 0.78
C LEU A 268 -0.46 -11.50 -0.43
N GLU A 269 0.18 -12.48 -1.08
CA GLU A 269 -0.38 -13.18 -2.23
C GLU A 269 -1.69 -13.89 -1.87
N ARG A 270 -1.73 -14.60 -0.72
CA ARG A 270 -2.97 -15.22 -0.22
C ARG A 270 -4.02 -14.19 0.17
N LYS A 271 -3.63 -13.06 0.76
CA LYS A 271 -4.56 -11.96 1.09
C LYS A 271 -5.17 -11.36 -0.18
N LEU A 272 -4.34 -11.06 -1.19
CA LEU A 272 -4.76 -10.53 -2.48
C LEU A 272 -5.65 -11.52 -3.23
N ASP A 273 -5.25 -12.78 -3.35
CA ASP A 273 -6.05 -13.83 -3.99
C ASP A 273 -7.41 -14.00 -3.33
N PHE A 274 -7.46 -13.89 -2.00
CA PHE A 274 -8.71 -13.94 -1.29
C PHE A 274 -9.55 -12.69 -1.56
N MET A 275 -8.95 -11.50 -1.51
CA MET A 275 -9.65 -10.26 -1.81
C MET A 275 -10.22 -10.25 -3.22
N ARG A 276 -9.48 -10.70 -4.23
CA ARG A 276 -9.97 -10.85 -5.61
C ARG A 276 -11.24 -11.71 -5.69
N ARG A 277 -11.42 -12.69 -4.79
CA ARG A 277 -12.61 -13.55 -4.75
C ARG A 277 -13.76 -12.94 -3.96
N LEU A 278 -13.49 -11.94 -3.12
CA LEU A 278 -14.52 -11.24 -2.38
C LEU A 278 -15.34 -10.37 -3.32
N PHE A 279 -16.65 -10.46 -3.16
CA PHE A 279 -17.60 -9.68 -3.95
C PHE A 279 -17.27 -8.18 -3.98
N LEU A 280 -16.79 -7.67 -2.84
CA LEU A 280 -16.44 -6.26 -2.67
C LEU A 280 -15.24 -5.82 -3.50
N PHE A 281 -14.29 -6.73 -3.77
CA PHE A 281 -13.02 -6.37 -4.41
C PHE A 281 -12.77 -7.07 -5.76
N LYS A 282 -13.75 -7.84 -6.26
CA LYS A 282 -13.63 -8.62 -7.50
C LYS A 282 -13.27 -7.80 -8.75
N ASP A 283 -13.65 -6.52 -8.77
CA ASP A 283 -13.45 -5.62 -9.90
C ASP A 283 -12.24 -4.68 -9.72
N LEU A 284 -11.49 -4.87 -8.61
CA LEU A 284 -10.29 -4.10 -8.33
C LEU A 284 -9.08 -4.71 -9.03
N THR A 285 -8.25 -3.84 -9.59
CA THR A 285 -6.90 -4.15 -10.07
C THR A 285 -5.97 -4.46 -8.90
N ASP A 286 -4.81 -5.04 -9.17
CA ASP A 286 -3.85 -5.39 -8.12
C ASP A 286 -3.30 -4.15 -7.40
N GLU A 287 -3.07 -3.05 -8.12
CA GLU A 287 -2.69 -1.77 -7.54
C GLU A 287 -3.76 -1.23 -6.59
N GLU A 288 -5.04 -1.27 -7.01
CA GLU A 288 -6.17 -0.89 -6.16
C GLU A 288 -6.30 -1.79 -4.93
N LEU A 289 -6.09 -3.10 -5.10
CA LEU A 289 -6.12 -4.07 -4.01
C LEU A 289 -5.01 -3.83 -2.99
N ILE A 290 -3.80 -3.47 -3.44
CA ILE A 290 -2.69 -3.12 -2.54
C ILE A 290 -3.03 -1.88 -1.72
N ARG A 291 -3.66 -0.86 -2.32
CA ARG A 291 -4.12 0.33 -1.59
C ARG A 291 -5.16 -0.03 -0.55
N VAL A 292 -6.15 -0.86 -0.89
CA VAL A 292 -7.14 -1.34 0.10
C VAL A 292 -6.47 -2.17 1.18
N MET A 293 -5.49 -3.02 0.82
CA MET A 293 -4.71 -3.83 1.74
C MET A 293 -3.96 -2.98 2.77
N GLN A 294 -3.53 -1.77 2.41
CA GLN A 294 -2.93 -0.83 3.35
C GLN A 294 -3.94 -0.37 4.41
N SER A 295 -5.24 -0.41 4.15
CA SER A 295 -6.30 -0.06 5.11
C SER A 295 -6.88 -1.27 5.86
N VAL A 296 -6.46 -2.48 5.49
CA VAL A 296 -6.99 -3.73 6.05
C VAL A 296 -6.05 -4.28 7.12
N TYR A 297 -6.64 -4.83 8.19
CA TYR A 297 -5.93 -5.50 9.28
C TYR A 297 -6.41 -6.94 9.42
N SER A 298 -5.52 -7.85 9.82
CA SER A 298 -5.90 -9.23 10.12
C SER A 298 -6.17 -9.40 11.61
N VAL A 299 -7.27 -10.08 11.95
CA VAL A 299 -7.66 -10.40 13.33
C VAL A 299 -7.94 -11.90 13.44
N ARG A 300 -7.29 -12.56 14.40
CA ARG A 300 -7.62 -13.94 14.76
C ARG A 300 -8.52 -13.96 15.99
N LYS A 301 -9.48 -14.90 15.99
CA LYS A 301 -10.31 -15.20 17.15
C LYS A 301 -10.39 -16.70 17.32
N SER A 302 -10.22 -17.15 18.56
CA SER A 302 -10.39 -18.55 18.91
C SER A 302 -11.87 -18.90 18.98
N LYS A 303 -12.19 -20.18 18.78
CA LYS A 303 -13.55 -20.68 18.94
C LYS A 303 -14.18 -20.22 20.26
N GLY A 304 -15.39 -19.66 20.17
CA GLY A 304 -16.18 -19.16 21.28
C GLY A 304 -15.93 -17.71 21.65
N GLU A 305 -14.92 -17.06 21.07
CA GLU A 305 -14.68 -15.64 21.30
C GLU A 305 -15.70 -14.76 20.56
N TYR A 306 -16.14 -13.71 21.23
CA TYR A 306 -16.97 -12.67 20.62
C TYR A 306 -16.10 -11.76 19.74
N ILE A 307 -16.61 -11.48 18.55
CA ILE A 307 -16.05 -10.49 17.62
C ILE A 307 -16.83 -9.19 17.73
N ILE A 308 -18.17 -9.30 17.82
CA ILE A 308 -19.07 -8.17 17.99
C ILE A 308 -20.06 -8.49 19.11
N HIS A 309 -20.35 -7.49 19.93
CA HIS A 309 -21.44 -7.53 20.91
C HIS A 309 -22.61 -6.68 20.42
N GLU A 310 -23.82 -7.23 20.47
CA GLU A 310 -25.04 -6.49 20.18
C GLU A 310 -25.16 -5.25 21.10
N GLY A 311 -25.57 -4.13 20.52
CA GLY A 311 -25.70 -2.84 21.20
C GLY A 311 -24.38 -2.15 21.53
N SER A 312 -23.22 -2.78 21.29
CA SER A 312 -21.94 -2.09 21.43
C SER A 312 -21.78 -1.05 20.32
N SER A 313 -20.96 -0.03 20.55
CA SER A 313 -20.45 0.78 19.46
C SER A 313 -19.38 0.00 18.70
N GLY A 314 -19.21 0.27 17.41
CA GLY A 314 -18.09 -0.18 16.60
C GLY A 314 -18.07 0.50 15.25
N GLU A 315 -16.89 0.54 14.65
CA GLU A 315 -16.62 1.25 13.38
C GLU A 315 -16.04 0.31 12.32
N GLU A 316 -15.99 -0.98 12.63
CA GLU A 316 -15.29 -1.96 11.80
C GLU A 316 -16.25 -2.81 10.96
N LEU A 317 -15.89 -3.00 9.70
CA LEU A 317 -16.34 -4.07 8.83
C LEU A 317 -15.39 -5.25 8.96
N TYR A 318 -15.94 -6.46 9.06
CA TYR A 318 -15.18 -7.70 9.12
C TYR A 318 -15.50 -8.60 7.92
N ILE A 319 -14.49 -9.31 7.43
CA ILE A 319 -14.59 -10.25 6.33
C ILE A 319 -13.95 -11.57 6.76
N VAL A 320 -14.68 -12.68 6.61
CA VAL A 320 -14.22 -14.00 7.04
C VAL A 320 -13.26 -14.59 6.01
N ILE A 321 -12.04 -14.89 6.41
CA ILE A 321 -11.00 -15.53 5.58
C ILE A 321 -10.95 -17.03 5.83
N GLU A 322 -10.91 -17.40 7.11
CA GLU A 322 -10.88 -18.80 7.54
C GLU A 322 -11.87 -19.01 8.68
N GLY A 323 -12.43 -20.22 8.74
CA GLY A 323 -13.35 -20.63 9.77
C GLY A 323 -14.79 -20.15 9.56
N LEU A 324 -15.59 -20.21 10.63
CA LEU A 324 -17.01 -19.89 10.64
C LEU A 324 -17.34 -18.98 11.82
N VAL A 325 -18.23 -18.01 11.60
CA VAL A 325 -18.81 -17.20 12.69
C VAL A 325 -20.31 -17.41 12.74
N ASP A 326 -20.89 -17.40 13.94
CA ASP A 326 -22.34 -17.42 14.16
C ASP A 326 -22.83 -16.00 14.52
N VAL A 327 -23.94 -15.59 13.91
CA VAL A 327 -24.63 -14.33 14.18
C VAL A 327 -25.79 -14.59 15.12
N LEU A 328 -25.86 -13.81 16.21
CA LEU A 328 -26.90 -13.94 17.24
C LEU A 328 -27.63 -12.61 17.44
N LEU A 329 -28.96 -12.67 17.53
CA LEU A 329 -29.81 -11.53 17.90
C LEU A 329 -30.58 -11.87 19.16
N GLU A 330 -30.48 -11.02 20.18
CA GLU A 330 -31.04 -11.28 21.52
C GLU A 330 -30.60 -12.65 22.08
N GLY A 331 -29.37 -13.06 21.77
CA GLY A 331 -28.80 -14.36 22.16
C GLY A 331 -29.33 -15.58 21.37
N ARG A 332 -30.21 -15.38 20.40
CA ARG A 332 -30.72 -16.45 19.53
C ARG A 332 -29.91 -16.53 18.24
N TYR A 333 -29.56 -17.76 17.85
CA TYR A 333 -28.88 -18.02 16.59
C TYR A 333 -29.75 -17.56 15.40
N LEU A 334 -29.17 -16.75 14.52
CA LEU A 334 -29.79 -16.37 13.24
C LEU A 334 -29.20 -17.18 12.09
N THR A 335 -27.88 -17.10 11.91
CA THR A 335 -27.19 -17.73 10.77
C THR A 335 -25.70 -17.90 11.05
N SER A 336 -25.00 -18.62 10.18
CA SER A 336 -23.54 -18.70 10.16
C SER A 336 -23.00 -17.99 8.91
N ILE A 337 -21.87 -17.31 9.06
CA ILE A 337 -21.13 -16.70 7.95
C ILE A 337 -19.84 -17.51 7.71
N ALA A 338 -19.69 -17.97 6.48
CA ALA A 338 -18.56 -18.76 6.01
C ALA A 338 -17.50 -17.89 5.33
N PRO A 339 -16.32 -18.44 4.97
CA PRO A 339 -15.29 -17.71 4.24
C PRO A 339 -15.85 -17.04 2.99
N GLY A 340 -15.51 -15.77 2.80
CA GLY A 340 -16.00 -14.92 1.72
C GLY A 340 -17.17 -14.03 2.12
N GLY A 341 -17.86 -14.35 3.22
CA GLY A 341 -18.89 -13.51 3.82
C GLY A 341 -18.31 -12.36 4.66
N HIS A 342 -19.13 -11.34 4.89
CA HIS A 342 -18.78 -10.15 5.66
C HIS A 342 -19.90 -9.72 6.60
N PHE A 343 -19.55 -8.99 7.65
CA PHE A 343 -20.48 -8.48 8.66
C PHE A 343 -19.97 -7.18 9.30
N GLY A 344 -20.89 -6.38 9.83
CA GLY A 344 -20.58 -5.10 10.46
C GLY A 344 -20.58 -3.92 9.49
N GLU A 345 -21.03 -4.12 8.25
CA GLU A 345 -21.15 -3.12 7.19
C GLU A 345 -21.97 -1.89 7.59
N MET A 346 -22.98 -2.06 8.44
CA MET A 346 -23.83 -0.96 8.90
C MET A 346 -23.04 0.09 9.71
N ALA A 347 -21.97 -0.33 10.39
CA ALA A 347 -21.10 0.57 11.14
C ALA A 347 -20.34 1.57 10.25
N LEU A 348 -20.21 1.29 8.94
CA LEU A 348 -19.62 2.21 7.98
C LEU A 348 -20.60 3.32 7.56
N ILE A 349 -21.90 3.14 7.75
CA ILE A 349 -22.96 3.99 7.18
C ILE A 349 -23.68 4.80 8.27
N ASP A 350 -24.13 4.15 9.35
CA ASP A 350 -25.11 4.71 10.30
C ASP A 350 -24.56 4.83 11.74
N ASP A 351 -25.44 5.00 12.74
CA ASP A 351 -25.27 5.33 14.18
C ASP A 351 -24.30 4.46 15.03
N HIS A 352 -23.36 3.73 14.40
CA HIS A 352 -22.25 2.99 15.02
C HIS A 352 -22.63 1.87 15.98
N PHE A 353 -23.92 1.66 16.29
CA PHE A 353 -24.37 0.58 17.14
C PHE A 353 -24.48 -0.75 16.38
N ARG A 354 -24.04 -1.82 17.03
CA ARG A 354 -24.05 -3.17 16.48
C ARG A 354 -25.44 -3.79 16.64
N SER A 355 -26.04 -4.18 15.52
CA SER A 355 -27.41 -4.73 15.48
C SER A 355 -27.53 -6.19 15.95
N ALA A 356 -26.42 -6.92 15.99
CA ALA A 356 -26.36 -8.32 16.41
C ALA A 356 -24.97 -8.65 16.99
N SER A 357 -24.89 -9.70 17.80
CA SER A 357 -23.63 -10.26 18.24
C SER A 357 -23.05 -11.20 17.19
N VAL A 358 -21.73 -11.28 17.09
CA VAL A 358 -21.04 -12.23 16.21
C VAL A 358 -19.98 -12.97 17.02
N VAL A 359 -20.01 -14.31 16.96
CA VAL A 359 -19.16 -15.19 17.76
C VAL A 359 -18.42 -16.18 16.86
N ALA A 360 -17.15 -16.44 17.15
CA ALA A 360 -16.35 -17.42 16.43
C ALA A 360 -16.87 -18.85 16.71
N LYS A 361 -17.33 -19.55 15.68
CA LYS A 361 -17.81 -20.94 15.79
C LYS A 361 -16.66 -21.95 15.75
N THR A 362 -15.63 -21.60 14.98
CA THR A 362 -14.32 -22.27 14.92
C THR A 362 -13.25 -21.25 15.28
N ASP A 363 -11.98 -21.64 15.25
CA ASP A 363 -10.94 -20.62 15.13
C ASP A 363 -11.14 -19.91 13.78
N VAL A 364 -11.06 -18.58 13.80
CA VAL A 364 -11.33 -17.75 12.64
C VAL A 364 -10.22 -16.75 12.40
N LEU A 365 -10.07 -16.44 11.13
CA LEU A 365 -9.19 -15.39 10.63
C LEU A 365 -10.03 -14.40 9.85
N LEU A 366 -9.97 -13.14 10.24
CA LEU A 366 -10.78 -12.06 9.72
C LEU A 366 -9.90 -10.98 9.11
N LEU A 367 -10.35 -10.37 8.02
CA LEU A 367 -9.89 -9.06 7.59
C LEU A 367 -10.82 -7.99 8.15
N THR A 368 -10.25 -6.90 8.63
CA THR A 368 -10.96 -5.81 9.29
C THR A 368 -10.64 -4.50 8.59
N ILE A 369 -11.68 -3.73 8.25
CA ILE A 369 -11.59 -2.37 7.70
C ILE A 369 -12.33 -1.43 8.64
N ARG A 370 -11.70 -0.34 9.08
CA ARG A 370 -12.40 0.68 9.87
C ARG A 370 -13.15 1.66 8.99
N ARG A 371 -14.13 2.34 9.58
CA ARG A 371 -14.84 3.47 9.00
C ARG A 371 -13.89 4.57 8.50
N ASP A 372 -12.97 5.05 9.34
CA ASP A 372 -12.07 6.15 8.95
C ASP A 372 -11.18 5.75 7.76
N ASP A 373 -10.64 4.54 7.78
CA ASP A 373 -9.83 4.01 6.68
C ASP A 373 -10.68 3.85 5.40
N PHE A 374 -11.93 3.38 5.54
CA PHE A 374 -12.87 3.23 4.42
C PHE A 374 -13.29 4.59 3.84
N ILE A 375 -13.53 5.59 4.69
CA ILE A 375 -13.85 6.95 4.27
C ILE A 375 -12.64 7.58 3.57
N ALA A 376 -11.42 7.39 4.10
CA ALA A 376 -10.20 7.87 3.46
C ALA A 376 -9.99 7.24 2.07
N LEU A 377 -10.27 5.94 1.91
CA LEU A 377 -10.30 5.29 0.60
C LEU A 377 -11.37 5.92 -0.31
N ILE A 378 -12.51 6.32 0.25
CA ILE A 378 -13.59 6.93 -0.53
C ILE A 378 -13.25 8.37 -0.97
N GLU A 379 -12.66 9.18 -0.10
CA GLU A 379 -12.44 10.59 -0.39
C GLU A 379 -11.31 10.81 -1.40
N ASN A 380 -10.32 9.91 -1.42
CA ASN A 380 -9.10 10.10 -2.19
C ASN A 380 -9.09 9.39 -3.57
N GLU A 381 -9.96 8.40 -3.79
CA GLU A 381 -9.84 7.48 -4.93
C GLU A 381 -11.15 7.30 -5.73
N HIS A 382 -11.48 8.26 -6.60
CA HIS A 382 -12.79 8.33 -7.27
C HIS A 382 -13.18 7.08 -8.05
N GLU A 383 -12.24 6.42 -8.74
CA GLU A 383 -12.54 5.17 -9.48
C GLU A 383 -12.67 3.96 -8.54
N LEU A 384 -11.80 3.86 -7.52
CA LEU A 384 -11.89 2.83 -6.49
C LEU A 384 -13.23 2.91 -5.75
N VAL A 385 -13.67 4.12 -5.39
CA VAL A 385 -14.97 4.39 -4.77
C VAL A 385 -16.10 3.88 -5.62
N LYS A 386 -16.09 4.20 -6.91
CA LYS A 386 -17.17 3.78 -7.82
C LYS A 386 -17.29 2.27 -7.83
N LYS A 387 -16.17 1.55 -7.93
CA LYS A 387 -16.12 0.09 -7.90
C LYS A 387 -16.61 -0.47 -6.56
N LEU A 388 -16.11 0.07 -5.44
CA LEU A 388 -16.50 -0.36 -4.09
C LEU A 388 -17.99 -0.08 -3.81
N LEU A 389 -18.49 1.13 -4.08
CA LEU A 389 -19.90 1.49 -3.90
C LEU A 389 -20.80 0.67 -4.80
N TRP A 390 -20.39 0.43 -6.04
CA TRP A 390 -21.14 -0.43 -6.96
C TRP A 390 -21.23 -1.86 -6.43
N ALA A 391 -20.12 -2.41 -5.94
CA ALA A 391 -20.11 -3.71 -5.28
C ALA A 391 -20.97 -3.71 -3.99
N PHE A 392 -20.98 -2.65 -3.19
CA PHE A 392 -21.91 -2.58 -2.05
C PHE A 392 -23.38 -2.60 -2.50
N LEU A 393 -23.73 -1.79 -3.51
CA LEU A 393 -25.09 -1.70 -4.05
C LEU A 393 -25.56 -3.02 -4.66
N GLU A 394 -24.73 -3.69 -5.45
CA GLU A 394 -25.06 -5.00 -6.02
C GLU A 394 -25.28 -6.06 -4.92
N ASN A 395 -24.44 -6.06 -3.87
CA ASN A 395 -24.58 -7.02 -2.78
C ASN A 395 -25.87 -6.79 -1.99
N MET A 396 -26.14 -5.53 -1.61
CA MET A 396 -27.37 -5.16 -0.92
C MET A 396 -28.61 -5.48 -1.75
N ALA A 397 -28.59 -5.17 -3.05
CA ALA A 397 -29.69 -5.51 -3.95
C ALA A 397 -29.90 -7.03 -4.06
N GLY A 398 -28.85 -7.84 -3.93
CA GLY A 398 -28.92 -9.29 -3.79
C GLY A 398 -29.61 -9.71 -2.50
N ARG A 399 -29.10 -9.26 -1.35
CA ARG A 399 -29.66 -9.59 -0.03
C ARG A 399 -31.14 -9.20 0.12
N VAL A 400 -31.53 -8.02 -0.38
CA VAL A 400 -32.94 -7.59 -0.34
C VAL A 400 -33.82 -8.52 -1.18
N ARG A 401 -33.33 -9.00 -2.33
CA ARG A 401 -34.06 -9.98 -3.16
C ARG A 401 -34.20 -11.32 -2.43
N ASP A 402 -33.14 -11.82 -1.82
CA ASP A 402 -33.16 -13.08 -1.08
C ASP A 402 -34.13 -13.03 0.13
N LEU A 403 -34.05 -11.96 0.94
CA LEU A 403 -34.99 -11.70 2.04
C LEU A 403 -36.44 -11.61 1.55
N SER A 404 -36.65 -10.95 0.40
CA SER A 404 -37.99 -10.85 -0.19
C SER A 404 -38.54 -12.23 -0.59
N CYS A 405 -37.69 -13.10 -1.14
CA CYS A 405 -38.06 -14.48 -1.47
C CYS A 405 -38.40 -15.30 -0.21
N GLU A 406 -37.57 -15.23 0.84
CA GLU A 406 -37.84 -15.92 2.10
C GLU A 406 -39.16 -15.48 2.76
N ILE A 407 -39.45 -14.18 2.75
CA ILE A 407 -40.72 -13.64 3.27
C ILE A 407 -41.91 -14.16 2.46
N VAL A 408 -41.79 -14.28 1.14
CA VAL A 408 -42.84 -14.85 0.28
C VAL A 408 -43.07 -16.32 0.61
N ASP A 409 -42.01 -17.10 0.78
CA ASP A 409 -42.09 -18.53 1.12
C ASP A 409 -42.71 -18.75 2.51
N LEU A 410 -42.28 -17.98 3.52
CA LEU A 410 -42.85 -18.00 4.87
C LEU A 410 -44.34 -17.64 4.86
N ASN A 411 -44.74 -16.61 4.10
CA ASN A 411 -46.15 -16.25 3.93
C ASN A 411 -46.94 -17.35 3.22
N GLY A 412 -46.34 -18.03 2.24
CA GLY A 412 -46.92 -19.19 1.57
C GLY A 412 -47.20 -20.33 2.54
N GLN A 413 -46.21 -20.69 3.37
CA GLN A 413 -46.34 -21.72 4.40
C GLN A 413 -47.38 -21.35 5.47
N LEU A 414 -47.37 -20.10 5.94
CA LEU A 414 -48.34 -19.60 6.92
C LEU A 414 -49.78 -19.66 6.37
N ASN A 415 -49.97 -19.29 5.10
CA ASN A 415 -51.27 -19.36 4.43
C ASN A 415 -51.73 -20.79 4.20
N ALA A 416 -50.82 -21.72 3.90
CA ALA A 416 -51.13 -23.15 3.81
C ALA A 416 -51.59 -23.72 5.17
N LEU A 417 -50.92 -23.35 6.26
CA LEU A 417 -51.30 -23.73 7.62
C LEU A 417 -52.67 -23.15 8.04
N LYS A 418 -52.99 -21.93 7.61
CA LYS A 418 -54.29 -21.29 7.87
C LYS A 418 -55.45 -21.91 7.06
N ARG A 419 -55.19 -22.51 5.90
CA ARG A 419 -56.20 -23.18 5.06
C ARG A 419 -56.44 -24.65 5.41
N GLY A 420 -55.57 -25.26 6.22
CA GLY A 420 -55.68 -26.63 6.70
C GLY A 420 -56.37 -26.79 8.07
N ARG A 421 -56.84 -25.69 8.67
CA ARG A 421 -57.77 -25.66 9.81
C ARG A 421 -59.14 -25.25 9.33
#